data_AF-A0A7S4K0C7-F1
#
_entry.id   AF-A0A7S4K0C7-F1
#
_cell.length_a   1.000
_cell.length_b   1.000
_cell.length_c   1.000
_cell.angle_alpha   90.00
_cell.angle_beta   90.00
_cell.angle_gamma   90.00
#
_symmetry.space_group_name_H-M   'P 1'
#
loop_
_entity.id
_entity.type
_entity.pdbx_description
1 polymer ?
#
loop_
_entity_poly.entity_id
_entity_poly.type
_entity_poly.pdbx_seq_one_letter_code
_entity_poly.pdbx_strand_id
1 'polypeptide(L)'
;NTSEDREEGESKNNEEQSGEPLIEVISEMDGVLTSFDPCHSNEGEDSNEVLRRRFRKEIKKVTRQFFGKSYRNCFIGKQAVQWISENAGVDREQAVALGLNWGTQGGFH
;
A
#
# COMPACT_ATOMS: atom_id res chain seq x y z
N ASN A 1 13.75 45.36 31.47
CA ASN A 1 12.95 44.78 32.55
C ASN A 1 11.58 44.43 31.98
N THR A 2 11.50 43.30 31.28
CA THR A 2 10.27 42.54 30.97
C THR A 2 10.73 41.25 30.29
N SER A 3 10.94 40.25 31.15
CA SER A 3 11.08 38.84 30.84
C SER A 3 9.67 38.27 30.67
N GLU A 4 9.37 37.70 29.50
CA GLU A 4 8.13 36.95 29.27
C GLU A 4 8.50 35.57 28.72
N ASP A 5 8.63 34.69 29.71
CA ASP A 5 8.14 33.31 29.82
C ASP A 5 8.00 32.40 28.60
N ARG A 6 8.57 31.24 28.84
CA ARG A 6 8.85 30.09 27.97
C ARG A 6 7.81 29.02 28.30
N GLU A 7 6.88 28.74 27.39
CA GLU A 7 6.00 27.57 27.52
C GLU A 7 6.62 26.37 26.80
N GLU A 8 7.22 25.47 27.58
CA GLU A 8 7.62 24.13 27.16
C GLU A 8 6.37 23.23 27.17
N GLY A 9 5.89 22.86 25.99
CA GLY A 9 4.83 21.88 25.82
C GLY A 9 5.38 20.45 25.88
N GLU A 10 5.37 19.85 27.06
CA GLU A 10 5.52 18.40 27.25
C GLU A 10 4.27 17.67 26.70
N SER A 11 4.42 16.93 25.61
CA SER A 11 3.44 15.91 25.21
C SER A 11 3.96 14.52 25.55
N LYS A 12 3.20 13.87 26.43
CA LYS A 12 3.49 12.62 27.11
C LYS A 12 3.40 11.41 26.18
N ASN A 13 4.32 10.48 26.43
CA ASN A 13 4.38 9.14 25.86
C ASN A 13 3.15 8.34 26.31
N ASN A 14 2.32 7.89 25.36
CA ASN A 14 1.34 6.84 25.56
C ASN A 14 1.89 5.60 24.83
N GLU A 15 2.47 4.66 25.56
CA GLU A 15 1.79 3.52 26.17
C GLU A 15 1.94 2.31 25.24
N GLU A 16 2.99 1.58 25.58
CA GLU A 16 3.44 0.31 25.05
C GLU A 16 2.35 -0.75 25.32
N GLN A 17 1.53 -1.06 24.31
CA GLN A 17 0.65 -2.23 24.36
C GLN A 17 1.38 -3.43 23.77
N SER A 18 2.02 -4.18 24.67
CA SER A 18 2.43 -5.56 24.45
C SER A 18 1.18 -6.46 24.41
N GLY A 19 0.70 -6.74 23.20
CA GLY A 19 -0.26 -7.81 22.94
C GLY A 19 0.40 -8.83 22.01
N GLU A 20 0.94 -9.90 22.58
CA GLU A 20 1.44 -11.05 21.83
C GLU A 20 0.31 -11.87 21.18
N PRO A 21 0.64 -12.72 20.19
CA PRO A 21 -0.23 -13.03 19.06
C PRO A 21 -1.03 -14.32 19.26
N LEU A 22 -2.18 -14.41 18.59
CA LEU A 22 -2.79 -15.70 18.26
C LEU A 22 -3.39 -15.63 16.86
N ILE A 23 -2.58 -16.10 15.92
CA ILE A 23 -2.97 -16.58 14.61
C ILE A 23 -3.97 -17.71 14.85
N GLU A 24 -5.23 -17.48 14.52
CA GLU A 24 -6.22 -18.49 14.15
C GLU A 24 -7.50 -17.73 13.78
N VAL A 25 -7.74 -17.51 12.48
CA VAL A 25 -8.96 -17.89 11.74
C VAL A 25 -8.73 -17.47 10.28
N ILE A 26 -8.33 -18.41 9.42
CA ILE A 26 -8.68 -18.32 8.00
C ILE A 26 -9.29 -19.67 7.62
N SER A 27 -10.54 -19.84 8.03
CA SER A 27 -11.42 -20.88 7.50
C SER A 27 -12.51 -20.17 6.72
N GLU A 28 -12.58 -20.52 5.43
CA GLU A 28 -13.78 -20.46 4.57
C GLU A 28 -14.31 -19.07 4.18
N MET A 29 -13.65 -18.45 3.19
CA MET A 29 -14.39 -17.65 2.21
C MET A 29 -14.44 -18.41 0.88
N ASP A 30 -15.50 -19.19 0.72
CA ASP A 30 -15.93 -19.74 -0.54
C ASP A 30 -16.41 -18.62 -1.49
N GLY A 31 -15.79 -18.57 -2.66
CA GLY A 31 -16.54 -18.37 -3.90
C GLY A 31 -16.86 -16.94 -4.34
N VAL A 32 -15.86 -16.24 -4.89
CA VAL A 32 -15.99 -15.63 -6.23
C VAL A 32 -14.68 -15.83 -6.99
N LEU A 33 -14.62 -16.95 -7.72
CA LEU A 33 -13.60 -17.24 -8.72
C LEU A 33 -13.70 -16.20 -9.85
N THR A 34 -12.89 -15.14 -9.80
CA THR A 34 -12.48 -14.47 -11.04
C THR A 34 -11.66 -15.50 -11.81
N SER A 35 -12.12 -15.92 -13.00
CA SER A 35 -11.54 -17.01 -13.78
C SER A 35 -10.02 -16.87 -13.91
N PHE A 36 -9.32 -17.70 -13.15
CA PHE A 36 -7.88 -17.83 -13.20
C PHE A 36 -7.61 -18.89 -14.27
N ASP A 37 -7.30 -18.46 -15.50
CA ASP A 37 -6.91 -19.38 -16.58
C ASP A 37 -5.65 -20.15 -16.15
N PRO A 38 -5.75 -21.45 -15.79
CA PRO A 38 -4.65 -22.17 -15.16
C PRO A 38 -3.98 -23.06 -16.21
N CYS A 39 -3.37 -22.45 -17.22
CA CYS A 39 -2.58 -23.19 -18.22
C CYS A 39 -1.38 -22.35 -18.69
N HIS A 40 -0.45 -22.05 -17.78
CA HIS A 40 0.94 -21.80 -18.19
C HIS A 40 1.89 -22.19 -17.05
N SER A 41 2.44 -23.40 -17.15
CA SER A 41 3.51 -23.86 -16.27
C SER A 41 4.79 -23.07 -16.56
N ASN A 42 4.97 -21.93 -15.90
CA ASN A 42 6.27 -21.31 -15.69
C ASN A 42 6.52 -21.34 -14.18
N GLU A 43 7.44 -22.18 -13.75
CA GLU A 43 7.81 -22.28 -12.34
C GLU A 43 8.37 -20.92 -11.87
N GLY A 44 7.69 -20.29 -10.92
CA GLY A 44 8.20 -19.12 -10.19
C GLY A 44 7.74 -17.73 -10.65
N GLU A 45 6.49 -17.56 -11.13
CA GLU A 45 5.95 -16.19 -11.19
C GLU A 45 5.89 -15.59 -9.77
N ASP A 46 6.73 -14.58 -9.51
CA ASP A 46 6.73 -13.80 -8.28
C ASP A 46 5.31 -13.24 -8.07
N SER A 47 4.68 -13.56 -6.95
CA SER A 47 3.34 -13.08 -6.61
C SER A 47 3.26 -11.55 -6.67
N ASN A 48 4.38 -10.84 -6.45
CA ASN A 48 4.47 -9.40 -6.62
C ASN A 48 4.29 -8.96 -8.08
N GLU A 49 4.80 -9.72 -9.05
CA GLU A 49 4.68 -9.36 -10.47
C GLU A 49 3.24 -9.49 -10.95
N VAL A 50 2.54 -10.55 -10.52
CA VAL A 50 1.10 -10.71 -10.78
C VAL A 50 0.31 -9.54 -10.18
N LEU A 51 0.62 -9.18 -8.93
CA LEU A 51 -0.04 -8.08 -8.24
C LEU A 51 0.24 -6.72 -8.91
N ARG A 52 1.48 -6.46 -9.35
CA ARG A 52 1.86 -5.25 -10.12
C ARG A 52 1.11 -5.16 -11.45
N ARG A 53 0.99 -6.28 -12.15
CA ARG A 53 0.28 -6.36 -13.43
C ARG A 53 -1.19 -5.97 -13.25
N ARG A 54 -1.84 -6.49 -12.20
CA ARG A 54 -3.21 -6.12 -11.82
C ARG A 54 -3.31 -4.65 -11.41
N PHE A 55 -2.39 -4.18 -10.56
CA PHE A 55 -2.34 -2.78 -10.12
C PHE A 55 -2.36 -1.81 -11.30
N ARG A 56 -1.50 -2.02 -12.31
CA ARG A 56 -1.42 -1.14 -13.49
C ARG A 56 -2.69 -1.11 -14.34
N LYS A 57 -3.46 -2.20 -14.32
CA LYS A 57 -4.71 -2.36 -15.08
C LYS A 57 -5.89 -1.76 -14.34
N GLU A 58 -5.95 -1.94 -13.03
CA GLU A 58 -7.14 -1.67 -12.21
C GLU A 58 -7.07 -0.35 -11.44
N ILE A 59 -5.87 0.18 -11.18
CA ILE A 59 -5.74 1.46 -10.45
C ILE A 59 -6.37 2.61 -11.24
N LYS A 60 -7.15 3.44 -10.55
CA LYS A 60 -7.74 4.64 -11.16
C LYS A 60 -6.65 5.65 -11.52
N LYS A 61 -6.43 5.81 -12.83
CA LYS A 61 -5.51 6.80 -13.38
C LYS A 61 -6.20 8.16 -13.53
N VAL A 62 -5.50 9.22 -13.16
CA VAL A 62 -5.93 10.60 -13.26
C VAL A 62 -4.85 11.44 -13.91
N THR A 63 -5.26 12.43 -14.71
CA THR A 63 -4.33 13.45 -15.20
C THR A 63 -4.24 14.55 -14.16
N ARG A 64 -3.02 14.91 -13.74
CA ARG A 64 -2.76 15.98 -12.77
C ARG A 64 -1.96 17.10 -13.42
N GLN A 65 -2.30 18.34 -13.09
CA GLN A 65 -1.50 19.49 -13.49
C GLN A 65 -0.67 19.97 -12.31
N PHE A 66 0.63 20.18 -12.51
CA PHE A 66 1.53 20.72 -11.50
C PHE A 66 2.53 21.66 -12.17
N PHE A 67 2.59 22.91 -11.68
CA PHE A 67 3.51 23.95 -12.16
C PHE A 67 3.47 24.16 -13.69
N GLY A 68 2.27 24.27 -14.25
CA GLY A 68 2.05 24.46 -15.69
C GLY A 68 2.36 23.23 -16.55
N LYS A 69 2.72 22.09 -15.96
CA LYS A 69 2.94 20.81 -16.64
C LYS A 69 1.78 19.86 -16.38
N SER A 70 1.43 19.04 -17.37
CA SER A 70 0.38 18.01 -17.27
C SER A 70 1.02 16.63 -17.19
N TYR A 71 0.72 15.92 -16.10
CA TYR A 71 1.19 14.56 -15.82
C TYR A 71 0.02 13.61 -16.05
N ARG A 72 0.10 12.81 -17.11
CA ARG A 72 -0.92 11.81 -17.47
C ARG A 72 -0.63 10.50 -16.73
N ASN A 73 -1.64 9.67 -16.59
CA ASN A 73 -1.53 8.33 -15.98
C ASN A 73 -1.01 8.32 -14.53
N CYS A 74 -1.20 9.42 -13.80
CA CYS A 74 -0.85 9.46 -12.38
C CYS A 74 -1.91 8.75 -11.54
N PHE A 75 -1.51 8.30 -10.37
CA PHE A 75 -2.40 7.81 -9.33
C PHE A 75 -2.12 8.54 -8.02
N ILE A 76 -3.05 8.45 -7.07
CA ILE A 76 -2.88 9.05 -5.74
C ILE A 76 -2.20 8.01 -4.85
N GLY A 77 -1.09 8.37 -4.19
CA GLY A 77 -0.37 7.43 -3.31
C GLY A 77 -1.28 6.77 -2.26
N LYS A 78 -2.20 7.53 -1.65
CA LYS A 78 -3.21 6.98 -0.73
C LYS A 78 -4.08 5.90 -1.38
N GLN A 79 -4.52 6.11 -2.63
CA GLN A 79 -5.32 5.12 -3.37
C GLN A 79 -4.49 3.89 -3.73
N ALA A 80 -3.20 4.08 -4.04
CA ALA A 80 -2.32 2.96 -4.32
C ALA A 80 -2.13 2.05 -3.09
N VAL A 81 -1.86 2.64 -1.93
CA VAL A 81 -1.69 1.90 -0.67
C VAL A 81 -2.99 1.17 -0.29
N GLN A 82 -4.14 1.85 -0.42
CA GLN A 82 -5.43 1.23 -0.19
C GLN A 82 -5.67 0.03 -1.12
N TRP A 83 -5.42 0.19 -2.42
CA TRP A 83 -5.57 -0.90 -3.39
C TRP A 83 -4.66 -2.08 -3.05
N ILE A 84 -3.40 -1.84 -2.67
CA ILE A 84 -2.45 -2.90 -2.31
C ILE A 84 -2.92 -3.64 -1.06
N SER A 85 -3.36 -2.92 -0.02
CA SER A 85 -3.88 -3.52 1.21
C SER A 85 -5.08 -4.42 0.94
N GLU A 86 -6.05 -3.94 0.14
CA GLU A 86 -7.26 -4.70 -0.21
C GLU A 86 -6.98 -5.93 -1.08
N ASN A 87 -6.03 -5.84 -2.03
CA ASN A 87 -5.76 -6.93 -2.98
C ASN A 87 -4.71 -7.94 -2.51
N ALA A 88 -3.77 -7.51 -1.65
CA ALA A 88 -2.75 -8.39 -1.08
C ALA A 88 -3.16 -8.96 0.27
N GLY A 89 -4.22 -8.43 0.90
CA GLY A 89 -4.65 -8.84 2.25
C GLY A 89 -3.63 -8.49 3.32
N VAL A 90 -2.95 -7.35 3.17
CA VAL A 90 -1.86 -6.89 4.06
C VAL A 90 -2.22 -5.60 4.76
N ASP A 91 -1.58 -5.35 5.90
CA ASP A 91 -1.76 -4.13 6.66
C ASP A 91 -1.23 -2.91 5.90
N ARG A 92 -1.64 -1.72 6.34
CA ARG A 92 -1.28 -0.47 5.69
C ARG A 92 0.23 -0.26 5.67
N GLU A 93 0.94 -0.55 6.76
CA GLU A 93 2.40 -0.42 6.83
C GLU A 93 3.09 -1.36 5.82
N GLN A 94 2.60 -2.60 5.72
CA GLN A 94 3.09 -3.60 4.76
C GLN A 94 2.79 -3.17 3.32
N ALA A 95 1.61 -2.63 3.04
CA ALA A 95 1.24 -2.11 1.73
C ALA A 95 2.13 -0.93 1.30
N VAL A 96 2.50 -0.05 2.24
CA VAL A 96 3.47 1.03 1.99
C VAL A 96 4.85 0.45 1.68
N ALA A 97 5.34 -0.52 2.46
CA ALA A 97 6.62 -1.18 2.23
C ALA A 97 6.68 -1.85 0.84
N LEU A 98 5.61 -2.55 0.44
CA LEU A 98 5.47 -3.13 -0.90
C LEU A 98 5.51 -2.06 -1.98
N GLY A 99 4.74 -0.98 -1.83
CA GLY A 99 4.72 0.13 -2.78
C GLY A 99 6.09 0.80 -2.96
N LEU A 100 6.84 0.97 -1.86
CA LEU A 100 8.22 1.50 -1.91
C LEU A 100 9.17 0.54 -2.65
N ASN A 101 9.10 -0.75 -2.34
CA ASN A 101 9.89 -1.78 -3.03
C ASN A 101 9.57 -1.83 -4.53
N TRP A 102 8.32 -1.54 -4.92
CA TRP A 102 7.94 -1.44 -6.32
C TRP A 102 8.51 -0.20 -7.02
N GLY A 103 8.63 0.92 -6.31
CA GLY A 103 9.29 2.12 -6.81
C GLY A 103 10.79 1.92 -7.04
N THR A 104 11.49 1.24 -6.12
CA THR A 104 12.95 1.01 -6.22
C THR A 104 13.32 0.05 -7.36
N GLN A 105 12.47 -0.92 -7.67
CA GLN A 105 12.67 -1.87 -8.77
C GLN A 105 12.32 -1.29 -10.15
N GLY A 106 12.01 0.01 -10.26
CA GLY A 106 11.61 0.64 -11.51
C GLY A 106 10.19 0.28 -11.97
N GLY A 107 9.36 -0.25 -11.06
CA GLY A 107 7.98 -0.66 -11.35
C GLY A 107 7.01 0.50 -11.60
N PHE A 108 7.38 1.72 -11.18
CA PHE A 108 6.60 2.94 -11.39
C PHE A 108 7.49 4.08 -11.88
N HIS A 109 7.03 4.78 -12.91
CA HIS A 109 7.63 5.99 -13.49
C HIS A 109 6.51 6.92 -13.97
#